data_AF-A0A103XPJ0-F1
#
_entry.id   AF-A0A103XPJ0-F1
#
_cell.length_a   1.000
_cell.length_b   1.000
_cell.length_c   1.000
_cell.angle_alpha   90.00
_cell.angle_beta   90.00
_cell.angle_gamma   90.00
#
_symmetry.space_group_name_H-M   'P 1'
#
loop_
_entity.id
_entity.type
_entity.pdbx_description
1 polymer ?
#
loop_
_entity_poly.entity_id
_entity_poly.type
_entity_poly.pdbx_seq_one_letter_code
_entity_poly.pdbx_strand_id
1 'polypeptide(L)'
;MSLSYLTVIDFDEGWEFMEDGITKLIRILEGLPEPQFNSEEYIMLYTTIYNMCTQKAPHNYAQQVYDKYKEVFHEYINSMVLPSLRETRDQFMLRELVERWTNHKLMVRWLSRFFNYLDRYFIPRRSLPSLNEVGITCFRDTINRERGGQRVDRALLKNVIDIFVEIGMGDMKYYVNDFEKDMLAASAAYYSREASIWIAEEYSFPKYMVKAEDCVTEEKHRVSHYMHSSTAPKLMQNVLNELLDVHSSRLLEIERSEFHSLLRDNKAIKEAFEVLCNKDIAGSNGAELLASYCDILKKSGSETLSDEAIEETLDKLQENV
;
A
#
# COMPACT_ATOMS: atom_id res chain seq x y z
N MET A 1 -5.58 -53.18 -8.85
CA MET A 1 -4.93 -52.43 -9.95
C MET A 1 -3.58 -51.97 -9.46
N SER A 2 -2.56 -52.25 -10.27
CA SER A 2 -1.13 -52.08 -10.04
C SER A 2 -0.76 -50.70 -9.48
N LEU A 3 0.00 -50.68 -8.38
CA LEU A 3 0.85 -49.55 -7.97
C LEU A 3 1.88 -49.33 -9.08
N SER A 4 1.59 -48.45 -10.03
CA SER A 4 2.58 -47.96 -10.98
C SER A 4 3.65 -47.22 -10.20
N TYR A 5 4.89 -47.68 -10.29
CA TYR A 5 6.08 -46.95 -9.86
C TYR A 5 6.01 -45.53 -10.41
N LEU A 6 5.78 -44.53 -9.54
CA LEU A 6 6.03 -43.14 -9.88
C LEU A 6 7.54 -43.03 -10.12
N THR A 7 7.94 -42.94 -11.39
CA THR A 7 9.30 -42.62 -11.78
C THR A 7 9.68 -41.30 -11.11
N VAL A 8 10.82 -41.29 -10.42
CA VAL A 8 11.33 -40.08 -9.79
C VAL A 8 11.71 -39.10 -10.91
N ILE A 9 11.09 -37.93 -10.89
CA ILE A 9 11.39 -36.80 -11.77
C ILE A 9 12.56 -36.04 -11.14
N ASP A 10 13.64 -35.86 -11.89
CA ASP A 10 14.75 -35.01 -11.48
C ASP A 10 14.32 -33.54 -11.43
N PHE A 11 15.01 -32.72 -10.63
CA PHE A 11 14.63 -31.31 -10.52
C PHE A 11 14.77 -30.59 -11.86
N ASP A 12 15.88 -30.78 -12.57
CA ASP A 12 16.17 -30.05 -13.79
C ASP A 12 15.20 -30.44 -14.90
N GLU A 13 14.91 -31.74 -15.05
CA GLU A 13 13.93 -32.27 -16.01
C GLU A 13 12.51 -31.73 -15.72
N GLY A 14 12.09 -31.79 -14.46
CA GLY A 14 10.77 -31.30 -14.06
C GLY A 14 10.65 -29.78 -14.21
N TRP A 15 11.72 -29.04 -13.93
CA TRP A 15 11.73 -27.58 -14.06
C TRP A 15 11.80 -27.12 -15.50
N GLU A 16 12.58 -27.78 -16.37
CA GLU A 16 12.63 -27.49 -17.82
C GLU A 16 11.22 -27.60 -18.45
N PHE A 17 10.47 -28.67 -18.11
CA PHE A 17 9.09 -28.82 -18.55
C PHE A 17 8.16 -27.70 -18.04
N MET A 18 8.37 -27.26 -16.80
CA MET A 18 7.61 -26.14 -16.24
C MET A 18 7.98 -24.81 -16.89
N GLU A 19 9.26 -24.60 -17.21
CA GLU A 19 9.78 -23.41 -17.88
C GLU A 19 9.23 -23.29 -19.30
N ASP A 20 9.06 -24.39 -20.03
CA ASP A 20 8.36 -24.41 -21.31
C ASP A 20 6.90 -23.94 -21.17
N GLY A 21 6.20 -24.44 -20.14
CA GLY A 21 4.83 -24.01 -19.82
C GLY A 21 4.75 -22.53 -19.45
N ILE A 22 5.69 -22.03 -18.65
CA ILE A 22 5.78 -20.62 -18.25
C ILE A 22 6.10 -19.75 -19.47
N THR A 23 7.01 -20.18 -20.33
CA THR A 23 7.39 -19.48 -21.57
C THR A 23 6.20 -19.39 -22.52
N LYS A 24 5.46 -20.50 -22.71
CA LYS A 24 4.21 -20.48 -23.48
C LYS A 24 3.21 -19.50 -22.90
N LEU A 25 3.02 -19.48 -21.57
CA LEU A 25 2.15 -18.52 -20.90
C LEU A 25 2.59 -17.08 -21.18
N ILE A 26 3.87 -16.75 -21.00
CA ILE A 26 4.40 -15.41 -21.28
C ILE A 26 4.12 -15.03 -22.74
N ARG A 27 4.39 -15.92 -23.70
CA ARG A 27 4.12 -15.65 -25.13
C ARG A 27 2.64 -15.34 -25.41
N ILE A 28 1.71 -16.09 -24.79
CA ILE A 28 0.26 -15.82 -24.88
C ILE A 28 -0.07 -14.42 -24.33
N LEU A 29 0.51 -14.05 -23.18
CA LEU A 29 0.28 -12.75 -22.55
C LEU A 29 0.86 -11.59 -23.40
N GLU A 30 2.00 -11.83 -24.04
CA GLU A 30 2.64 -10.86 -24.94
C GLU A 30 1.97 -10.78 -26.33
N GLY A 31 0.81 -11.44 -26.51
CA GLY A 31 0.05 -11.40 -27.76
C GLY A 31 0.73 -12.10 -28.93
N LEU A 32 1.74 -12.93 -28.67
CA LEU A 32 2.39 -13.73 -29.71
C LEU A 32 1.47 -14.88 -30.15
N PRO A 33 1.58 -15.34 -31.41
CA PRO A 33 0.73 -16.41 -31.94
C PRO A 33 1.07 -17.75 -31.27
N GLU A 34 0.35 -18.06 -30.19
CA GLU A 34 0.41 -19.31 -29.44
C GLU A 34 -1.00 -19.87 -29.21
N PRO A 35 -1.20 -21.19 -29.29
CA PRO A 35 -2.46 -21.79 -28.91
C PRO A 35 -2.70 -21.64 -27.40
N GLN A 36 -3.96 -21.41 -27.03
CA GLN A 36 -4.37 -21.40 -25.63
C GLN A 36 -4.10 -22.75 -24.97
N PHE A 37 -3.89 -22.75 -23.65
CA PHE A 37 -3.75 -23.98 -22.88
C PHE A 37 -5.02 -24.83 -22.98
N ASN A 38 -4.84 -26.10 -23.31
CA ASN A 38 -5.90 -27.10 -23.19
C ASN A 38 -5.86 -27.80 -21.81
N SER A 39 -6.88 -28.60 -21.54
CA SER A 39 -6.99 -29.31 -20.25
C SER A 39 -5.86 -30.32 -20.02
N GLU A 40 -5.34 -30.96 -21.07
CA GLU A 40 -4.26 -31.94 -20.97
C GLU A 40 -2.95 -31.27 -20.55
N GLU A 41 -2.59 -30.17 -21.21
CA GLU A 41 -1.41 -29.36 -20.86
C GLU A 41 -1.48 -28.84 -19.43
N TYR A 42 -2.65 -28.33 -19.02
CA TYR A 42 -2.88 -27.90 -17.64
C TYR A 42 -2.65 -29.05 -16.65
N ILE A 43 -3.23 -30.23 -16.92
CA ILE A 43 -3.08 -31.40 -16.05
C ILE A 43 -1.62 -31.83 -15.98
N MET A 44 -0.89 -31.82 -17.09
CA MET A 44 0.53 -32.17 -17.11
C MET A 44 1.36 -31.22 -16.26
N LEU A 45 1.23 -29.89 -16.45
CA LEU A 45 1.97 -28.88 -15.68
C LEU A 45 1.66 -28.99 -14.17
N TYR A 46 0.38 -29.10 -13.81
CA TYR A 46 -0.02 -29.30 -12.41
C TYR A 46 0.56 -30.60 -11.83
N THR A 47 0.48 -31.70 -12.59
CA THR A 47 0.96 -33.01 -12.13
C THR A 47 2.47 -33.03 -11.96
N THR A 48 3.23 -32.34 -12.81
CA THR A 48 4.67 -32.18 -12.68
C THR A 48 5.04 -31.49 -11.36
N ILE A 49 4.45 -30.32 -11.06
CA ILE A 49 4.63 -29.63 -9.76
C ILE A 49 4.24 -30.55 -8.61
N TYR A 50 3.07 -31.19 -8.68
CA TYR A 50 2.58 -32.09 -7.64
C TYR A 50 3.60 -33.21 -7.37
N ASN A 51 4.10 -33.87 -8.40
CA ASN A 51 5.07 -34.96 -8.28
C ASN A 51 6.38 -34.45 -7.67
N MET A 52 6.97 -33.37 -8.22
CA MET A 52 8.20 -32.77 -7.67
C MET A 52 8.09 -32.41 -6.19
N CYS A 53 6.90 -31.99 -5.74
CA CYS A 53 6.66 -31.58 -4.35
C CYS A 53 6.26 -32.73 -3.40
N THR A 54 5.85 -33.90 -3.92
CA THR A 54 5.36 -35.04 -3.12
C THR A 54 6.30 -36.24 -3.09
N GLN A 55 7.34 -36.23 -3.94
CA GLN A 55 8.42 -37.22 -3.90
C GLN A 55 9.06 -37.33 -2.51
N LYS A 56 9.51 -38.55 -2.18
CA LYS A 56 10.22 -38.83 -0.93
C LYS A 56 11.60 -38.20 -0.97
N ALA A 57 12.13 -37.87 0.21
CA ALA A 57 13.51 -37.44 0.36
C ALA A 57 14.48 -38.46 -0.27
N PRO A 58 15.56 -38.02 -0.94
CA PRO A 58 16.05 -36.63 -1.06
C PRO A 58 15.37 -35.79 -2.16
N HIS A 59 14.45 -36.35 -2.94
CA HIS A 59 13.90 -35.75 -4.15
C HIS A 59 12.64 -34.89 -3.93
N ASN A 60 12.44 -34.40 -2.70
CA ASN A 60 11.34 -33.48 -2.40
C ASN A 60 11.78 -32.05 -2.70
N TYR A 61 11.25 -31.48 -3.79
CA TYR A 61 11.71 -30.20 -4.29
C TYR A 61 10.78 -29.03 -3.94
N ALA A 62 9.83 -29.21 -3.02
CA ALA A 62 8.80 -28.19 -2.74
C ALA A 62 9.37 -26.80 -2.38
N GLN A 63 10.47 -26.75 -1.63
CA GLN A 63 11.15 -25.49 -1.31
C GLN A 63 11.78 -24.85 -2.56
N GLN A 64 12.53 -25.62 -3.35
CA GLN A 64 13.16 -25.14 -4.59
C GLN A 64 12.12 -24.66 -5.60
N VAL A 65 11.00 -25.37 -5.74
CA VAL A 65 9.88 -24.98 -6.59
C VAL A 65 9.25 -23.66 -6.11
N TYR A 66 9.10 -23.46 -4.80
CA TYR A 66 8.62 -22.17 -4.26
C TYR A 66 9.62 -21.03 -4.51
N ASP A 67 10.92 -21.30 -4.39
CA ASP A 67 11.95 -20.29 -4.66
C ASP A 67 11.97 -19.91 -6.15
N LYS A 68 11.87 -20.90 -7.05
CA LYS A 68 11.73 -20.69 -8.48
C LYS A 68 10.46 -19.94 -8.87
N TYR A 69 9.34 -20.18 -8.20
CA TYR A 69 8.10 -19.40 -8.42
C TYR A 69 8.34 -17.89 -8.23
N LYS A 70 9.11 -17.49 -7.22
CA LYS A 70 9.48 -16.07 -7.02
C LYS A 70 10.37 -15.55 -8.14
N GLU A 71 11.36 -16.35 -8.54
CA GLU A 71 12.30 -16.00 -9.61
C GLU A 71 11.58 -15.71 -10.93
N VAL A 72 10.57 -16.50 -11.29
CA VAL A 72 9.76 -16.33 -12.51
C VAL A 72 9.16 -14.92 -12.62
N PHE A 73 8.64 -14.34 -11.53
CA PHE A 73 8.13 -12.97 -11.56
C PHE A 73 9.25 -11.93 -11.64
N HIS A 74 10.35 -12.12 -10.91
CA HIS A 74 11.49 -11.22 -11.00
C HIS A 74 12.07 -11.18 -12.40
N GLU A 75 12.19 -12.33 -13.06
CA GLU A 75 12.69 -12.43 -14.43
C GLU A 75 11.73 -11.76 -15.41
N TYR A 76 10.42 -12.05 -15.34
CA TYR A 76 9.42 -11.40 -16.21
C TYR A 76 9.43 -9.88 -16.06
N ILE A 77 9.47 -9.37 -14.82
CA ILE A 77 9.50 -7.94 -14.56
C ILE A 77 10.77 -7.30 -15.14
N ASN A 78 11.94 -7.91 -14.91
CA ASN A 78 13.21 -7.32 -15.34
C ASN A 78 13.47 -7.43 -16.84
N SER A 79 13.01 -8.51 -17.48
CA SER A 79 13.29 -8.80 -18.89
C SER A 79 12.24 -8.25 -19.85
N MET A 80 10.98 -8.14 -19.42
CA MET A 80 9.86 -7.70 -20.28
C MET A 80 9.26 -6.38 -19.82
N VAL A 81 8.85 -6.29 -18.54
CA VAL A 81 8.09 -5.14 -18.04
C VAL A 81 8.95 -3.88 -17.96
N LEU A 82 10.12 -3.94 -17.32
CA LEU A 82 10.96 -2.75 -17.16
C LEU A 82 11.48 -2.20 -18.50
N PRO A 83 11.94 -3.02 -19.47
CA PRO A 83 12.35 -2.52 -20.78
C PRO A 83 11.20 -1.86 -21.56
N SER A 84 10.01 -2.48 -21.62
CA SER A 84 8.88 -1.93 -22.39
C SER A 84 8.42 -0.55 -21.85
N LEU A 85 8.50 -0.36 -20.53
CA LEU A 85 8.21 0.92 -19.89
C LEU A 85 9.29 1.98 -20.13
N ARG A 86 10.56 1.58 -20.30
CA ARG A 86 11.66 2.51 -20.58
C ARG A 86 11.66 3.01 -22.02
N GLU A 87 11.13 2.21 -22.95
CA GLU A 87 11.07 2.53 -24.38
C GLU A 87 9.87 3.41 -24.74
N THR A 88 8.86 3.48 -23.88
CA THR A 88 7.64 4.26 -24.06
C THR A 88 7.68 5.57 -23.25
N ARG A 89 6.98 6.61 -23.70
CA ARG A 89 6.89 7.91 -22.99
C ARG A 89 5.43 8.37 -22.87
N ASP A 90 5.18 9.21 -21.86
CA ASP A 90 3.92 9.89 -21.61
C ASP A 90 2.71 8.93 -21.68
N GLN A 91 1.70 9.25 -22.49
CA GLN A 91 0.48 8.47 -22.61
C GLN A 91 0.68 7.04 -23.15
N PHE A 92 1.73 6.80 -23.96
CA PHE A 92 2.03 5.47 -24.47
C PHE A 92 2.63 4.57 -23.39
N MET A 93 3.43 5.14 -22.50
CA MET A 93 3.95 4.42 -21.33
C MET A 93 2.83 4.00 -20.39
N LEU A 94 1.82 4.86 -20.20
CA LEU A 94 0.64 4.53 -19.41
C LEU A 94 -0.17 3.36 -19.99
N ARG A 95 -0.36 3.33 -21.31
CA ARG A 95 -1.06 2.22 -21.97
C ARG A 95 -0.27 0.93 -21.86
N GLU A 96 1.03 1.00 -22.12
CA GLU A 96 1.93 -0.14 -22.00
C GLU A 96 1.87 -0.73 -20.60
N LEU A 97 1.86 0.12 -19.59
CA LEU A 97 1.83 -0.29 -18.19
C LEU A 97 0.52 -0.94 -17.75
N VAL A 98 -0.62 -0.43 -18.23
CA VAL A 98 -1.93 -1.08 -18.03
C VAL A 98 -1.94 -2.48 -18.66
N GLU A 99 -1.35 -2.61 -19.84
CA GLU A 99 -1.19 -3.90 -20.52
C GLU A 99 -0.28 -4.84 -19.71
N ARG A 100 0.91 -4.37 -19.29
CA ARG A 100 1.85 -5.15 -18.46
C ARG A 100 1.23 -5.62 -17.16
N TRP A 101 0.43 -4.79 -16.51
CA TRP A 101 -0.26 -5.18 -15.29
C TRP A 101 -1.40 -6.19 -15.56
N THR A 102 -2.14 -6.03 -16.66
CA THR A 102 -3.14 -7.01 -17.09
C THR A 102 -2.49 -8.37 -17.34
N ASN A 103 -1.35 -8.39 -18.00
CA ASN A 103 -0.54 -9.58 -18.22
C ASN A 103 -0.04 -10.18 -16.91
N HIS A 104 0.52 -9.37 -16.02
CA HIS A 104 0.98 -9.80 -14.70
C HIS A 104 -0.12 -10.47 -13.88
N LYS A 105 -1.35 -9.94 -13.89
CA LYS A 105 -2.50 -10.58 -13.20
C LYS A 105 -2.86 -11.92 -13.79
N LEU A 106 -2.90 -12.02 -15.11
CA LEU A 106 -3.19 -13.28 -15.79
C LEU A 106 -2.08 -14.30 -15.49
N MET A 107 -0.83 -13.86 -15.45
CA MET A 107 0.31 -14.66 -15.04
C MET A 107 0.16 -15.16 -13.60
N VAL A 108 -0.12 -14.30 -12.62
CA VAL A 108 -0.39 -14.70 -11.23
C VAL A 108 -1.51 -15.74 -11.15
N ARG A 109 -2.61 -15.55 -11.88
CA ARG A 109 -3.74 -16.50 -11.91
C ARG A 109 -3.36 -17.86 -12.48
N TRP A 110 -2.64 -17.90 -13.60
CA TRP A 110 -2.23 -19.15 -14.23
C TRP A 110 -1.17 -19.88 -13.41
N LEU A 111 -0.14 -19.16 -12.95
CA LEU A 111 0.91 -19.76 -12.12
C LEU A 111 0.35 -20.27 -10.78
N SER A 112 -0.56 -19.54 -10.13
CA SER A 112 -1.20 -20.05 -8.90
C SER A 112 -1.99 -21.34 -9.12
N ARG A 113 -2.48 -21.61 -10.33
CA ARG A 113 -3.14 -22.87 -10.68
C ARG A 113 -2.14 -24.00 -10.90
N PHE A 114 -1.07 -23.75 -11.66
CA PHE A 114 -0.03 -24.76 -11.87
C PHE A 114 0.66 -25.14 -10.55
N PHE A 115 0.92 -24.16 -9.69
CA PHE A 115 1.63 -24.31 -8.43
C PHE A 115 0.71 -24.56 -7.22
N ASN A 116 -0.58 -24.83 -7.42
CA ASN A 116 -1.60 -24.86 -6.36
C ASN A 116 -1.29 -25.82 -5.20
N TYR A 117 -0.50 -26.88 -5.43
CA TYR A 117 -0.03 -27.75 -4.37
C TYR A 117 0.72 -26.99 -3.26
N LEU A 118 1.53 -25.99 -3.63
CA LEU A 118 2.31 -25.21 -2.66
C LEU A 118 1.40 -24.43 -1.71
N ASP A 119 0.42 -23.68 -2.24
CA ASP A 119 -0.56 -22.94 -1.43
C ASP A 119 -1.37 -23.86 -0.53
N ARG A 120 -1.73 -25.05 -1.02
CA ARG A 120 -2.59 -25.96 -0.28
C ARG A 120 -1.87 -26.72 0.83
N TYR A 121 -0.58 -27.03 0.64
CA TYR A 121 0.12 -27.97 1.54
C TYR A 121 1.49 -27.50 2.04
N PHE A 122 2.30 -26.84 1.21
CA PHE A 122 3.67 -26.48 1.58
C PHE A 122 3.72 -25.17 2.37
N ILE A 123 3.07 -24.13 1.84
CA ILE A 123 3.08 -22.76 2.37
C ILE A 123 2.48 -22.68 3.78
N PRO A 124 1.27 -23.27 4.07
CA PRO A 124 0.70 -23.21 5.41
C PRO A 124 1.56 -23.90 6.47
N ARG A 125 2.28 -24.97 6.10
CA ARG A 125 3.16 -25.73 7.02
C ARG A 125 4.41 -24.95 7.41
N ARG A 126 4.80 -23.96 6.62
CA ARG A 126 6.02 -23.15 6.84
C ARG A 126 5.72 -21.69 7.18
N SER A 127 4.45 -21.30 7.23
CA SER A 127 4.03 -19.90 7.48
C SER A 127 4.67 -18.91 6.50
N LEU A 128 4.78 -19.31 5.23
CA LEU A 128 5.29 -18.47 4.15
C LEU A 128 4.17 -17.60 3.55
N PRO A 129 4.49 -16.50 2.86
CA PRO A 129 3.52 -15.76 2.05
C PRO A 129 2.92 -16.65 0.95
N SER A 130 1.62 -16.53 0.72
CA SER A 130 0.90 -17.22 -0.35
C SER A 130 1.42 -16.81 -1.73
N LEU A 131 1.18 -17.65 -2.73
CA LEU A 131 1.61 -17.38 -4.11
C LEU A 131 1.05 -16.04 -4.62
N ASN A 132 -0.21 -15.75 -4.30
CA ASN A 132 -0.87 -14.51 -4.68
C ASN A 132 -0.25 -13.28 -3.99
N GLU A 133 0.02 -13.36 -2.68
CA GLU A 133 0.68 -12.26 -1.93
C GLU A 133 2.07 -11.95 -2.49
N VAL A 134 2.86 -12.98 -2.83
CA VAL A 134 4.17 -12.82 -3.48
C VAL A 134 4.03 -12.10 -4.83
N GLY A 135 3.06 -12.50 -5.64
CA GLY A 135 2.82 -11.87 -6.95
C GLY A 135 2.38 -10.40 -6.87
N ILE A 136 1.71 -9.98 -5.79
CA ILE A 136 1.17 -8.62 -5.63
C ILE A 136 2.17 -7.68 -4.91
N THR A 137 2.95 -8.17 -3.95
CA THR A 137 3.79 -7.33 -3.07
C THR A 137 4.88 -6.53 -3.81
N CYS A 138 5.38 -6.99 -4.95
CA CYS A 138 6.36 -6.25 -5.77
C CYS A 138 5.87 -4.87 -6.23
N PHE A 139 4.55 -4.63 -6.28
CA PHE A 139 3.99 -3.35 -6.73
C PHE A 139 3.86 -2.30 -5.60
N ARG A 140 3.69 -2.75 -4.35
CA ARG A 140 3.48 -1.93 -3.14
C ARG A 140 4.64 -0.98 -2.84
N ASP A 141 5.87 -1.40 -3.11
CA ASP A 141 7.07 -0.61 -2.82
C ASP A 141 7.11 0.71 -3.61
N THR A 142 6.35 0.80 -4.70
CA THR A 142 6.20 2.01 -5.52
C THR A 142 5.48 3.15 -4.78
N ILE A 143 4.49 2.86 -3.93
CA ILE A 143 3.72 3.88 -3.18
C ILE A 143 4.59 4.53 -2.09
N ASN A 144 5.38 3.72 -1.38
CA ASN A 144 6.30 4.22 -0.35
C ASN A 144 7.39 5.13 -0.93
N ARG A 145 7.78 4.90 -2.19
CA ARG A 145 8.71 5.77 -2.91
C ARG A 145 8.10 7.13 -3.24
N GLU A 146 6.81 7.21 -3.57
CA GLU A 146 6.11 8.50 -3.78
C GLU A 146 6.10 9.33 -2.48
N ARG A 147 5.82 8.68 -1.34
CA ARG A 147 5.82 9.34 -0.02
C ARG A 147 7.15 9.97 0.35
N GLY A 148 8.25 9.31 -0.03
CA GLY A 148 9.61 9.83 0.12
C GLY A 148 9.99 10.93 -0.89
N GLY A 149 9.02 11.50 -1.63
CA GLY A 149 9.23 12.58 -2.58
C GLY A 149 9.75 12.15 -3.96
N GLN A 150 9.79 10.83 -4.25
CA GLN A 150 10.17 10.37 -5.59
C GLN A 150 9.02 10.59 -6.57
N ARG A 151 9.34 10.97 -7.81
CA ARG A 151 8.33 11.04 -8.88
C ARG A 151 7.80 9.65 -9.16
N VAL A 152 6.50 9.47 -8.92
CA VAL A 152 5.76 8.25 -9.24
C VAL A 152 4.61 8.60 -10.17
N ASP A 153 4.30 7.70 -11.09
CA ASP A 153 3.18 7.88 -12.00
C ASP A 153 1.85 7.63 -11.27
N ARG A 154 1.04 8.68 -11.10
CA ARG A 154 -0.23 8.61 -10.37
C ARG A 154 -1.35 7.97 -11.18
N ALA A 155 -1.31 8.07 -12.51
CA ALA A 155 -2.29 7.41 -13.38
C ALA A 155 -2.05 5.89 -13.40
N LEU A 156 -0.79 5.48 -13.32
CA LEU A 156 -0.42 4.09 -13.06
C LEU A 156 -1.03 3.56 -11.76
N LEU A 157 -0.79 4.25 -10.64
CA LEU A 157 -1.28 3.80 -9.33
C LEU A 157 -2.80 3.67 -9.35
N LYS A 158 -3.49 4.61 -10.01
CA LYS A 158 -4.94 4.57 -10.15
C LYS A 158 -5.41 3.31 -10.85
N ASN A 159 -4.82 2.99 -12.01
CA ASN A 159 -5.22 1.82 -12.79
C ASN A 159 -4.99 0.52 -12.01
N VAL A 160 -3.90 0.41 -11.26
CA VAL A 160 -3.62 -0.79 -10.46
C VAL A 160 -4.57 -0.93 -9.28
N ILE A 161 -4.95 0.19 -8.67
CA ILE A 161 -5.85 0.21 -7.52
C ILE A 161 -7.31 -0.03 -7.92
N ASP A 162 -7.77 0.57 -9.03
CA ASP A 162 -9.10 0.36 -9.61
C ASP A 162 -9.38 -1.12 -9.87
N ILE A 163 -8.34 -1.89 -10.17
CA ILE A 163 -8.44 -3.31 -10.44
C ILE A 163 -8.83 -4.15 -9.22
N PHE A 164 -8.46 -3.75 -8.00
CA PHE A 164 -8.92 -4.44 -6.80
C PHE A 164 -10.43 -4.27 -6.59
N VAL A 165 -11.01 -3.17 -7.10
CA VAL A 165 -12.45 -2.91 -7.12
C VAL A 165 -13.13 -3.72 -8.23
N GLU A 166 -12.51 -3.79 -9.41
CA GLU A 166 -13.03 -4.56 -10.55
C GLU A 166 -13.00 -6.07 -10.36
N ILE A 167 -11.96 -6.62 -9.70
CA ILE A 167 -11.85 -8.07 -9.39
C ILE A 167 -13.01 -8.53 -8.49
N GLY A 168 -13.52 -7.64 -7.65
CA GLY A 168 -14.71 -7.91 -6.86
C GLY A 168 -16.02 -7.86 -7.62
N MET A 169 -16.02 -7.53 -8.92
CA MET A 169 -17.24 -7.19 -9.67
C MET A 169 -18.08 -6.10 -8.93
N GLY A 170 -17.40 -5.13 -8.32
CA GLY A 170 -18.01 -4.12 -7.46
C GLY A 170 -18.06 -4.48 -5.97
N ASP A 171 -17.69 -5.71 -5.58
CA ASP A 171 -17.46 -6.09 -4.18
C ASP A 171 -16.13 -5.52 -3.68
N MET A 172 -16.20 -4.61 -2.72
CA MET A 172 -15.03 -3.93 -2.15
C MET A 172 -14.13 -4.84 -1.30
N LYS A 173 -14.50 -6.08 -1.01
CA LYS A 173 -13.72 -6.94 -0.10
C LYS A 173 -12.27 -7.14 -0.53
N TYR A 174 -11.99 -7.23 -1.82
CA TYR A 174 -10.62 -7.44 -2.33
C TYR A 174 -9.80 -6.15 -2.24
N TYR A 175 -10.41 -5.01 -2.62
CA TYR A 175 -9.82 -3.70 -2.35
C TYR A 175 -9.51 -3.48 -0.87
N VAL A 176 -10.45 -3.81 0.01
CA VAL A 176 -10.30 -3.56 1.44
C VAL A 176 -9.24 -4.49 2.05
N ASN A 177 -9.32 -5.79 1.79
CA ASN A 177 -8.47 -6.78 2.45
C ASN A 177 -7.08 -6.88 1.83
N ASP A 178 -6.96 -6.75 0.52
CA ASP A 178 -5.72 -7.03 -0.21
C ASP A 178 -4.92 -5.75 -0.52
N PHE A 179 -5.51 -4.57 -0.30
CA PHE A 179 -4.84 -3.28 -0.52
C PHE A 179 -5.06 -2.29 0.65
N GLU A 180 -6.30 -1.89 0.93
CA GLU A 180 -6.61 -0.76 1.83
C GLU A 180 -6.07 -1.00 3.25
N LYS A 181 -6.27 -2.20 3.81
CA LYS A 181 -5.85 -2.54 5.17
C LYS A 181 -4.33 -2.40 5.35
N ASP A 182 -3.56 -2.96 4.44
CA ASP A 182 -2.10 -2.91 4.48
C ASP A 182 -1.59 -1.49 4.18
N MET A 183 -2.23 -0.78 3.26
CA MET A 183 -1.91 0.62 2.97
C MET A 183 -2.13 1.49 4.21
N LEU A 184 -3.25 1.34 4.92
CA LEU A 184 -3.52 2.04 6.17
C LEU A 184 -2.47 1.74 7.24
N ALA A 185 -2.10 0.47 7.44
CA ALA A 185 -1.07 0.09 8.41
C ALA A 185 0.32 0.69 8.07
N ALA A 186 0.71 0.65 6.78
CA ALA A 186 1.95 1.26 6.32
C ALA A 186 1.96 2.79 6.47
N SER A 187 0.81 3.42 6.25
CA SER A 187 0.62 4.87 6.44
C SER A 187 0.76 5.25 7.90
N ALA A 188 0.16 4.46 8.80
CA ALA A 188 0.25 4.69 10.22
C ALA A 188 1.73 4.68 10.69
N ALA A 189 2.45 3.62 10.35
CA ALA A 189 3.86 3.49 10.69
C ALA A 189 4.73 4.61 10.11
N TYR A 190 4.43 5.06 8.88
CA TYR A 190 5.12 6.18 8.25
C TYR A 190 4.91 7.47 9.06
N TYR A 191 3.67 7.87 9.32
CA TYR A 191 3.38 9.14 10.00
C TYR A 191 3.80 9.13 11.47
N SER A 192 3.71 8.01 12.17
CA SER A 192 4.23 7.86 13.53
C SER A 192 5.74 8.15 13.60
N ARG A 193 6.48 7.66 12.59
CA ARG A 193 7.92 7.90 12.46
C ARG A 193 8.23 9.35 12.11
N GLU A 194 7.53 9.92 11.12
CA GLU A 194 7.74 11.32 10.72
C GLU A 194 7.45 12.29 11.87
N ALA A 195 6.33 12.11 12.59
CA ALA A 195 6.01 12.89 13.78
C ALA A 195 7.12 12.80 14.84
N SER A 196 7.61 11.60 15.11
CA SER A 196 8.72 11.39 16.06
C SER A 196 9.99 12.15 15.64
N ILE A 197 10.28 12.22 14.34
CA ILE A 197 11.41 12.98 13.79
C ILE A 197 11.18 14.47 13.99
N TRP A 198 10.03 15.02 13.57
CA TRP A 198 9.76 16.46 13.68
C TRP A 198 9.77 16.96 15.13
N ILE A 199 9.28 16.14 16.06
CA ILE A 199 9.34 16.42 17.50
C ILE A 199 10.79 16.39 18.01
N ALA A 200 11.61 15.44 17.55
CA ALA A 200 13.03 15.36 17.92
C ALA A 200 13.88 16.48 17.30
N GLU A 201 13.47 17.01 16.15
CA GLU A 201 14.04 18.19 15.50
C GLU A 201 13.57 19.52 16.10
N GLU A 202 12.86 19.48 17.24
CA GLU A 202 12.37 20.65 17.98
C GLU A 202 11.54 21.60 17.10
N TYR A 203 10.68 21.05 16.24
CA TYR A 203 9.71 21.87 15.50
C TYR A 203 8.82 22.64 16.48
N SER A 204 8.62 23.94 16.21
CA SER A 204 7.65 24.71 16.99
C SER A 204 6.23 24.18 16.79
N PHE A 205 5.39 24.36 17.80
CA PHE A 205 4.01 23.85 17.76
C PHE A 205 3.23 24.37 16.53
N PRO A 206 3.26 25.67 16.17
CA PRO A 206 2.62 26.14 14.94
C PRO A 206 3.19 25.50 13.67
N LYS A 207 4.52 25.33 13.59
CA LYS A 207 5.18 24.70 12.43
C LYS A 207 4.79 23.23 12.29
N TYR A 208 4.68 22.52 13.42
CA TYR A 208 4.20 21.14 13.46
C TYR A 208 2.77 21.02 12.96
N MET A 209 1.86 21.89 13.44
CA MET A 209 0.45 21.87 13.05
C MET A 209 0.25 22.15 11.55
N VAL A 210 0.98 23.10 10.99
CA VAL A 210 0.98 23.35 9.53
C VAL A 210 1.47 22.13 8.77
N LYS A 211 2.53 21.47 9.25
CA LYS A 211 3.08 20.28 8.60
C LYS A 211 2.10 19.11 8.65
N ALA A 212 1.40 18.94 9.77
CA ALA A 212 0.36 17.93 9.92
C ALA A 212 -0.81 18.18 8.95
N GLU A 213 -1.26 19.43 8.81
CA GLU A 213 -2.29 19.82 7.84
C GLU A 213 -1.86 19.52 6.40
N ASP A 214 -0.63 19.91 6.03
CA ASP A 214 -0.10 19.64 4.69
C ASP A 214 -0.10 18.12 4.40
N CYS A 215 0.29 17.29 5.38
CA CYS A 215 0.26 15.84 5.24
C CYS A 215 -1.14 15.27 5.02
N VAL A 216 -2.13 15.72 5.78
CA VAL A 216 -3.52 15.30 5.61
C VAL A 216 -4.04 15.74 4.24
N THR A 217 -3.71 16.96 3.80
CA THR A 217 -4.10 17.49 2.49
C THR A 217 -3.48 16.68 1.35
N GLU A 218 -2.19 16.36 1.44
CA GLU A 218 -1.52 15.52 0.45
C GLU A 218 -2.12 14.12 0.36
N GLU A 219 -2.49 13.50 1.49
CA GLU A 219 -3.14 12.18 1.48
C GLU A 219 -4.56 12.24 0.91
N LYS A 220 -5.30 13.33 1.15
CA LYS A 220 -6.61 13.56 0.53
C LYS A 220 -6.48 13.65 -0.99
N HIS A 221 -5.49 14.40 -1.47
CA HIS A 221 -5.16 14.44 -2.89
C HIS A 221 -4.74 13.07 -3.41
N ARG A 222 -3.93 12.32 -2.66
CA ARG A 222 -3.50 10.98 -3.05
C ARG A 222 -4.68 10.04 -3.26
N VAL A 223 -5.62 10.05 -2.32
CA VAL A 223 -6.86 9.26 -2.44
C VAL A 223 -7.67 9.72 -3.65
N SER A 224 -7.87 11.02 -3.84
CA SER A 224 -8.66 11.53 -4.97
C SER A 224 -8.05 11.20 -6.33
N HIS A 225 -6.73 11.10 -6.41
CA HIS A 225 -6.04 10.81 -7.65
C HIS A 225 -6.08 9.33 -8.02
N TYR A 226 -5.94 8.42 -7.04
CA TYR A 226 -5.71 7.03 -7.38
C TYR A 226 -6.25 5.97 -6.43
N MET A 227 -6.93 6.33 -5.35
CA MET A 227 -7.57 5.34 -4.47
C MET A 227 -9.09 5.41 -4.55
N HIS A 228 -9.76 4.39 -4.01
CA HIS A 228 -11.21 4.44 -3.89
C HIS A 228 -11.63 5.49 -2.85
N SER A 229 -12.69 6.24 -3.12
CA SER A 229 -13.15 7.35 -2.28
C SER A 229 -13.50 6.92 -0.84
N SER A 230 -13.90 5.65 -0.64
CA SER A 230 -14.15 5.08 0.68
C SER A 230 -12.92 5.04 1.60
N THR A 231 -11.72 5.20 1.05
CA THR A 231 -10.46 5.19 1.81
C THR A 231 -10.16 6.53 2.44
N ALA A 232 -10.65 7.64 1.87
CA ALA A 232 -10.40 8.98 2.39
C ALA A 232 -10.71 9.10 3.90
N PRO A 233 -11.92 8.79 4.40
CA PRO A 233 -12.23 8.98 5.83
C PRO A 233 -11.35 8.11 6.74
N LYS A 234 -11.04 6.88 6.34
CA LYS A 234 -10.22 5.96 7.13
C LYS A 234 -8.76 6.40 7.18
N LEU A 235 -8.23 6.84 6.04
CA LEU A 235 -6.85 7.30 5.93
C LEU A 235 -6.66 8.61 6.69
N MET A 236 -7.55 9.59 6.54
CA MET A 236 -7.44 10.86 7.27
C MET A 236 -7.45 10.62 8.78
N GLN A 237 -8.39 9.81 9.28
CA GLN A 237 -8.46 9.48 10.71
C GLN A 237 -7.18 8.81 11.21
N ASN A 238 -6.62 7.90 10.42
CA ASN A 238 -5.40 7.17 10.77
C ASN A 238 -4.19 8.10 10.83
N VAL A 239 -4.03 8.97 9.82
CA VAL A 239 -2.96 9.98 9.80
C VAL A 239 -3.10 10.95 10.97
N LEU A 240 -4.30 11.45 11.26
CA LEU A 240 -4.56 12.34 12.39
C LEU A 240 -4.23 11.67 13.74
N ASN A 241 -4.64 10.42 13.93
CA ASN A 241 -4.32 9.66 15.14
C ASN A 241 -2.80 9.53 15.34
N GLU A 242 -2.06 9.17 14.30
CA GLU A 242 -0.60 9.00 14.40
C GLU A 242 0.17 10.32 14.53
N LEU A 243 -0.35 11.42 13.99
CA LEU A 243 0.27 12.74 14.10
C LEU A 243 -0.10 13.46 15.40
N LEU A 244 -1.30 13.26 15.94
CA LEU A 244 -1.79 14.02 17.10
C LEU A 244 -1.99 13.14 18.33
N ASP A 245 -2.89 12.15 18.26
CA ASP A 245 -3.30 11.38 19.44
C ASP A 245 -2.14 10.58 20.05
N VAL A 246 -1.36 9.89 19.21
CA VAL A 246 -0.21 9.07 19.62
C VAL A 246 0.87 9.91 20.30
N HIS A 247 1.09 11.14 19.85
CA HIS A 247 2.12 12.05 20.38
C HIS A 247 1.56 13.13 21.30
N SER A 248 0.30 13.04 21.70
CA SER A 248 -0.43 14.07 22.43
C SER A 248 0.33 14.59 23.67
N SER A 249 0.89 13.71 24.49
CA SER A 249 1.65 14.12 25.68
C SER A 249 2.88 14.97 25.34
N ARG A 250 3.62 14.60 24.28
CA ARG A 250 4.83 15.31 23.85
C ARG A 250 4.48 16.64 23.18
N LEU A 251 3.39 16.68 22.41
CA LEU A 251 2.90 17.92 21.79
C LEU A 251 2.43 18.91 22.84
N LEU A 252 1.77 18.46 23.91
CA LEU A 252 1.39 19.30 25.04
C LEU A 252 2.61 19.81 25.83
N GLU A 253 3.68 19.02 25.94
CA GLU A 253 4.93 19.47 26.56
C GLU A 253 5.65 20.52 25.69
N ILE A 254 5.72 20.32 24.38
CA ILE A 254 6.25 21.32 23.43
C ILE A 254 5.43 22.59 23.55
N GLU A 255 4.10 22.49 23.43
CA GLU A 255 3.20 23.63 23.57
C GLU A 255 3.47 24.34 24.89
N ARG A 256 3.45 23.66 26.06
CA ARG A 256 3.68 24.27 27.38
C ARG A 256 5.06 24.90 27.54
N SER A 257 6.10 24.27 26.99
CA SER A 257 7.46 24.80 27.03
C SER A 257 7.60 26.07 26.17
N GLU A 258 6.99 26.08 24.99
CA GLU A 258 6.86 27.26 24.14
C GLU A 258 5.90 28.29 24.75
N PHE A 259 4.86 27.84 25.47
CA PHE A 259 3.87 28.64 26.17
C PHE A 259 4.54 29.50 27.23
N HIS A 260 5.51 28.96 27.97
CA HIS A 260 6.32 29.76 28.89
C HIS A 260 7.19 30.82 28.21
N SER A 261 7.55 30.64 26.93
CA SER A 261 8.23 31.67 26.12
C SER A 261 7.25 32.66 25.46
N LEU A 262 6.01 32.23 25.21
CA LEU A 262 4.96 32.96 24.49
C LEU A 262 3.86 33.54 25.40
N LEU A 263 3.99 33.38 26.72
CA LEU A 263 3.06 33.76 27.81
C LEU A 263 2.86 35.28 27.97
N ARG A 264 2.77 36.02 26.87
CA ARG A 264 2.36 37.43 26.92
C ARG A 264 1.16 37.79 26.08
N ASP A 265 0.77 37.01 25.07
CA ASP A 265 -0.45 37.27 24.32
C ASP A 265 -0.95 35.99 23.63
N ASN A 266 -2.27 35.89 23.41
CA ASN A 266 -3.03 34.87 22.65
C ASN A 266 -2.53 34.61 21.19
N LYS A 267 -1.29 34.97 20.88
CA LYS A 267 -0.73 35.15 19.54
C LYS A 267 -0.34 33.84 18.86
N ALA A 268 0.14 32.82 19.56
CA ALA A 268 0.59 31.58 18.90
C ALA A 268 -0.56 30.67 18.46
N ILE A 269 -1.59 30.54 19.30
CA ILE A 269 -2.85 29.86 18.92
C ILE A 269 -3.56 30.68 17.85
N LYS A 270 -3.59 32.01 17.98
CA LYS A 270 -4.12 32.91 16.95
C LYS A 270 -3.32 32.85 15.64
N GLU A 271 -2.00 32.72 15.66
CA GLU A 271 -1.16 32.59 14.46
C GLU A 271 -1.33 31.21 13.82
N ALA A 272 -1.42 30.13 14.61
CA ALA A 272 -1.76 28.82 14.09
C ALA A 272 -3.16 28.83 13.46
N PHE A 273 -4.14 29.46 14.12
CA PHE A 273 -5.49 29.65 13.61
C PHE A 273 -5.52 30.52 12.34
N GLU A 274 -4.83 31.67 12.33
CA GLU A 274 -4.74 32.56 11.17
C GLU A 274 -4.02 31.87 10.00
N VAL A 275 -2.99 31.05 10.25
CA VAL A 275 -2.28 30.32 9.18
C VAL A 275 -3.13 29.18 8.61
N LEU A 276 -3.86 28.46 9.47
CA LEU A 276 -4.73 27.34 9.06
C LEU A 276 -6.04 27.83 8.42
N CYS A 277 -6.65 28.90 8.92
CA CYS A 277 -7.91 29.43 8.43
C CYS A 277 -7.76 30.38 7.22
N ASN A 278 -6.63 31.07 7.04
CA ASN A 278 -6.41 31.93 5.86
C ASN A 278 -5.96 31.17 4.60
N LYS A 279 -5.69 29.86 4.69
CA LYS A 279 -5.54 29.00 3.49
C LYS A 279 -6.92 28.65 2.95
N ASP A 280 -7.53 29.60 2.24
CA ASP A 280 -8.86 29.45 1.67
C ASP A 280 -8.84 28.48 0.46
N ILE A 281 -8.97 27.17 0.67
CA ILE A 281 -9.14 26.17 -0.41
C ILE A 281 -10.03 25.00 0.03
N ALA A 282 -11.26 24.96 -0.52
CA ALA A 282 -12.08 23.78 -0.80
C ALA A 282 -12.10 22.62 0.24
N GLY A 283 -12.89 22.79 1.31
CA GLY A 283 -13.33 21.70 2.19
C GLY A 283 -12.42 21.45 3.40
N SER A 284 -12.31 22.47 4.25
CA SER A 284 -11.36 22.70 5.35
C SER A 284 -11.17 21.54 6.34
N ASN A 285 -10.00 20.90 6.25
CA ASN A 285 -9.49 19.97 7.27
C ASN A 285 -8.79 20.70 8.43
N GLY A 286 -8.43 21.98 8.29
CA GLY A 286 -7.82 22.79 9.36
C GLY A 286 -8.75 22.93 10.58
N ALA A 287 -10.06 23.06 10.36
CA ALA A 287 -11.06 23.09 11.43
C ALA A 287 -11.20 21.73 12.13
N GLU A 288 -11.10 20.62 11.41
CA GLU A 288 -11.13 19.26 11.98
C GLU A 288 -9.86 18.95 12.78
N LEU A 289 -8.69 19.38 12.29
CA LEU A 289 -7.40 19.30 13.00
C LEU A 289 -7.45 20.09 14.31
N LEU A 290 -7.98 21.31 14.27
CA LEU A 290 -8.16 22.15 15.45
C LEU A 290 -9.18 21.54 16.42
N ALA A 291 -10.29 20.99 15.93
CA ALA A 291 -11.28 20.30 16.76
C ALA A 291 -10.68 19.06 17.45
N SER A 292 -9.94 18.23 16.71
CA SER A 292 -9.25 17.06 17.26
C SER A 292 -8.21 17.45 18.30
N TYR A 293 -7.49 18.56 18.11
CA TYR A 293 -6.54 19.08 19.09
C TYR A 293 -7.25 19.65 20.34
N CYS A 294 -8.35 20.38 20.17
CA CYS A 294 -9.19 20.83 21.28
C CYS A 294 -9.72 19.65 22.11
N ASP A 295 -10.10 18.54 21.47
CA ASP A 295 -10.51 17.32 22.16
C ASP A 295 -9.35 16.70 22.96
N ILE A 296 -8.11 16.73 22.45
CA ILE A 296 -6.91 16.30 23.18
C ILE A 296 -6.70 17.20 24.41
N LEU A 297 -6.83 18.52 24.27
CA LEU A 297 -6.70 19.47 25.38
C LEU A 297 -7.74 19.20 26.48
N LYS A 298 -9.00 18.99 26.11
CA LYS A 298 -10.09 18.64 27.05
C LYS A 298 -9.84 17.32 27.76
N LYS A 299 -9.35 16.30 27.05
CA LYS A 299 -9.00 14.98 27.63
C LYS A 299 -7.78 15.03 28.56
N SER A 300 -6.86 15.96 28.34
CA SER A 300 -5.62 16.08 29.12
C SER A 300 -5.79 16.76 30.49
N GLY A 301 -7.00 17.19 30.84
CA GLY A 301 -7.27 17.84 32.13
C GLY A 301 -6.61 19.21 32.29
N SER A 302 -6.33 19.90 31.18
CA SER A 302 -5.89 21.29 31.20
C SER A 302 -7.04 22.17 31.73
N GLU A 303 -7.05 22.43 33.05
CA GLU A 303 -7.96 23.38 33.73
C GLU A 303 -7.88 24.82 33.16
N THR A 304 -6.97 25.11 32.23
CA THR A 304 -6.72 26.45 31.69
C THR A 304 -7.62 26.89 30.54
N LEU A 305 -8.47 26.03 29.97
CA LEU A 305 -9.42 26.41 28.93
C LEU A 305 -10.77 25.75 29.19
N SER A 306 -11.64 26.44 29.93
CA SER A 306 -13.05 26.04 30.09
C SER A 306 -13.73 25.97 28.72
N ASP A 307 -14.79 25.16 28.61
CA ASP A 307 -15.61 25.12 27.39
C ASP A 307 -16.08 26.54 26.97
N GLU A 308 -16.37 27.41 27.95
CA GLU A 308 -16.67 28.83 27.74
C GLU A 308 -15.50 29.62 27.16
N ALA A 309 -14.25 29.38 27.57
CA ALA A 309 -13.09 30.08 27.02
C ALA A 309 -12.78 29.66 25.58
N ILE A 310 -13.08 28.41 25.22
CA ILE A 310 -12.96 27.90 23.85
C ILE A 310 -14.06 28.50 22.97
N GLU A 311 -15.32 28.51 23.42
CA GLU A 311 -16.44 29.17 22.73
C GLU A 311 -16.21 30.67 22.58
N GLU A 312 -15.78 31.37 23.63
CA GLU A 312 -15.53 32.82 23.57
C GLU A 312 -14.36 33.18 22.64
N THR A 313 -13.37 32.29 22.53
CA THR A 313 -12.27 32.47 21.56
C THR A 313 -12.77 32.22 20.13
N LEU A 314 -13.58 31.18 19.90
CA LEU A 314 -14.18 30.88 18.59
C LEU A 314 -15.15 31.99 18.13
N ASP A 315 -15.95 32.55 19.04
CA ASP A 315 -16.89 33.64 18.74
C ASP A 315 -16.16 34.95 18.39
N LYS A 316 -15.11 35.32 19.16
CA LYS A 316 -14.26 36.49 18.85
C LYS A 316 -13.50 36.34 17.52
N LEU A 317 -13.29 35.10 17.06
CA LEU A 317 -12.66 34.80 15.78
C LEU A 317 -13.65 34.88 14.60
N GLN A 318 -14.96 34.70 14.81
CA GLN A 318 -15.99 34.92 13.79
C GLN A 318 -16.32 36.40 13.56
N GLU A 319 -16.18 37.25 14.58
CA GLU A 319 -16.48 38.69 14.48
C GLU A 319 -15.43 39.52 13.70
N ASN A 320 -14.29 38.94 13.29
CA ASN A 320 -13.21 39.63 12.60
C ASN A 320 -12.91 39.11 11.17
N VAL A 321 -13.87 38.40 10.55
CA VAL A 321 -13.86 38.06 9.11
C VAL A 321 -14.66 39.08 8.31
#